data_AF-C1CXQ3-F1
#
_entry.id   AF-C1CXQ3-F1
#
_cell.length_a   1.000
_cell.length_b   1.000
_cell.length_c   1.000
_cell.angle_alpha   90.00
_cell.angle_beta   90.00
_cell.angle_gamma   90.00
#
_symmetry.space_group_name_H-M   'P 1'
#
loop_
_entity.id
_entity.type
_entity.pdbx_description
1 polymer ?
#
loop_
_entity_poly.entity_id
_entity_poly.type
_entity_poly.pdbx_seq_one_letter_code
_entity_poly.pdbx_strand_id
1 'polypeptide(L)'
;MAGVKVDHVRLLGTALTVLTLLSVPAALALPTYRKQAAQQFRYDRDNPLWALDRRVVPCTYCHVKATGGAPWNPFGEAIRASFRADAQAGKHTKFPVVLHTLLASEGDADGDGYSDVLEVFARTLPGERESHPRTAEKELRAAYEKAGGIAQYATETKK
;
A
#
# COMPACT_ATOMS: atom_id res chain seq x y z
N MET A 1 20.47 -65.98 -31.69
CA MET A 1 19.46 -64.91 -31.85
C MET A 1 18.75 -64.72 -30.53
N ALA A 2 18.96 -63.58 -29.85
CA ALA A 2 18.13 -63.13 -28.73
C ALA A 2 18.25 -61.60 -28.67
N GLY A 3 17.17 -60.92 -29.04
CA GLY A 3 17.08 -59.46 -29.06
C GLY A 3 16.77 -58.91 -27.68
N VAL A 4 17.55 -57.93 -27.24
CA VAL A 4 17.26 -57.11 -26.05
C VAL A 4 16.14 -56.13 -26.43
N LYS A 5 14.95 -56.31 -25.84
CA LYS A 5 13.90 -55.29 -25.87
C LYS A 5 14.25 -54.23 -24.84
N VAL A 6 14.56 -53.03 -25.31
CA VAL A 6 14.75 -51.85 -24.46
C VAL A 6 13.39 -51.18 -24.29
N ASP A 7 12.87 -51.21 -23.06
CA ASP A 7 11.59 -50.60 -22.70
C ASP A 7 11.73 -49.06 -22.66
N HIS A 8 11.44 -48.41 -23.78
CA HIS A 8 11.46 -46.95 -23.96
C HIS A 8 10.42 -46.17 -23.10
N VAL A 9 9.55 -46.86 -22.37
CA VAL A 9 8.39 -46.25 -21.70
C VAL A 9 8.74 -45.56 -20.38
N ARG A 10 9.89 -45.88 -19.76
CA ARG A 10 10.23 -45.35 -18.41
C ARG A 10 11.03 -44.04 -18.40
N LEU A 11 11.55 -43.57 -19.53
CA LEU A 11 12.37 -42.33 -19.56
C LEU A 11 11.59 -41.04 -19.84
N LEU A 12 10.35 -41.10 -20.36
CA LEU A 12 9.56 -39.88 -20.60
C LEU A 12 8.81 -39.37 -19.36
N GLY A 13 8.52 -40.24 -18.38
CA GLY A 13 7.72 -39.87 -17.21
C GLY A 13 8.43 -38.95 -16.21
N THR A 14 9.76 -39.01 -16.14
CA THR A 14 10.57 -38.22 -15.20
C THR A 14 10.94 -36.82 -15.72
N ALA A 15 10.93 -36.60 -17.03
CA ALA A 15 11.24 -35.28 -17.61
C ALA A 15 10.08 -34.28 -17.46
N LEU A 16 8.82 -34.75 -17.43
CA LEU A 16 7.65 -33.88 -17.38
C LEU A 16 7.33 -33.36 -15.95
N THR A 17 7.78 -34.07 -14.91
CA THR A 17 7.55 -33.69 -13.51
C THR A 17 8.53 -32.62 -13.01
N VAL A 18 9.72 -32.51 -13.60
CA VAL A 18 10.72 -31.48 -13.21
C VAL A 18 10.36 -30.11 -13.79
N LEU A 19 9.71 -30.06 -14.97
CA LEU A 19 9.39 -28.80 -15.65
C LEU A 19 8.16 -28.07 -15.05
N THR A 20 7.31 -28.76 -14.30
CA THR A 20 6.11 -28.17 -13.67
C THR A 20 6.37 -27.53 -12.30
N LEU A 21 7.53 -27.78 -11.67
CA LEU A 21 7.91 -27.19 -10.38
C LEU A 21 8.57 -25.79 -10.50
N LEU A 22 8.92 -25.35 -11.71
CA LEU A 22 9.63 -24.08 -11.95
C LEU A 22 8.72 -22.90 -12.31
N SER A 23 7.41 -23.13 -12.44
CA SER A 23 6.42 -22.12 -12.82
C SER A 23 5.64 -21.55 -11.64
N VAL A 24 6.12 -21.71 -10.40
CA VAL A 24 5.51 -21.03 -9.25
C VAL A 24 5.74 -19.52 -9.44
N PRO A 25 4.69 -18.71 -9.65
CA PRO A 25 4.85 -17.27 -9.72
C PRO A 25 5.47 -16.81 -8.41
N ALA A 26 6.60 -16.11 -8.48
CA ALA A 26 7.22 -15.50 -7.32
C ALA A 26 6.18 -14.58 -6.68
N ALA A 27 5.61 -15.00 -5.55
CA ALA A 27 4.76 -14.17 -4.73
C ALA A 27 5.64 -13.06 -4.14
N LEU A 28 5.74 -11.94 -4.84
CA LEU A 28 6.45 -10.78 -4.36
C LEU A 28 5.74 -10.28 -3.10
N ALA A 29 6.41 -10.41 -1.96
CA ALA A 29 5.91 -9.91 -0.69
C ALA A 29 5.60 -8.40 -0.80
N LEU A 30 4.56 -7.96 -0.11
CA LEU A 30 4.19 -6.54 -0.06
C LEU A 30 5.41 -5.70 0.40
N PRO A 31 5.77 -4.61 -0.31
CA PRO A 31 6.83 -3.72 0.12
C PRO A 31 6.61 -3.19 1.55
N THR A 32 7.70 -3.01 2.32
CA THR A 32 7.63 -2.59 3.74
C THR A 32 6.83 -1.31 3.93
N TYR A 33 7.01 -0.30 3.06
CA TYR A 33 6.27 0.96 3.16
C TYR A 33 4.75 0.77 3.02
N ARG A 34 4.30 -0.17 2.16
CA ARG A 34 2.86 -0.50 2.02
C ARG A 34 2.32 -1.15 3.28
N LYS A 35 3.09 -2.04 3.92
CA LYS A 35 2.68 -2.64 5.20
C LYS A 35 2.56 -1.57 6.29
N GLN A 36 3.55 -0.68 6.36
CA GLN A 36 3.54 0.44 7.31
C GLN A 36 2.33 1.34 7.10
N ALA A 37 2.04 1.73 5.85
CA ALA A 37 0.86 2.52 5.52
C ALA A 37 -0.44 1.77 5.84
N ALA A 38 -0.56 0.49 5.48
CA ALA A 38 -1.76 -0.31 5.74
C ALA A 38 -2.07 -0.43 7.24
N GLN A 39 -1.06 -0.66 8.07
CA GLN A 39 -1.19 -0.71 9.53
C GLN A 39 -1.51 0.67 10.10
N GLN A 40 -0.82 1.71 9.63
CA GLN A 40 -1.04 3.07 10.09
C GLN A 40 -2.46 3.54 9.75
N PHE A 41 -2.94 3.29 8.53
CA PHE A 41 -4.31 3.59 8.09
C PHE A 41 -5.37 2.61 8.59
N ARG A 42 -4.95 1.55 9.29
CA ARG A 42 -5.83 0.56 9.92
C ARG A 42 -6.61 -0.29 8.91
N TYR A 43 -6.10 -0.41 7.68
CA TYR A 43 -6.68 -1.23 6.61
C TYR A 43 -6.37 -2.72 6.78
N ASP A 44 -5.57 -3.06 7.79
CA ASP A 44 -5.19 -4.42 8.18
C ASP A 44 -6.22 -5.13 9.09
N ARG A 45 -7.20 -4.39 9.63
CA ARG A 45 -8.11 -4.89 10.68
C ARG A 45 -9.21 -5.82 10.21
N ASP A 46 -9.78 -5.53 9.04
CA ASP A 46 -11.00 -6.21 8.57
C ASP A 46 -10.68 -7.31 7.55
N ASN A 47 -9.40 -7.53 7.23
CA ASN A 47 -8.94 -8.51 6.26
C ASN A 47 -7.82 -9.36 6.86
N PRO A 48 -8.06 -10.62 7.25
CA PRO A 48 -7.02 -11.49 7.82
C PRO A 48 -5.89 -11.80 6.84
N LEU A 49 -6.11 -11.57 5.54
CA LEU A 49 -5.13 -11.75 4.47
C LEU A 49 -4.63 -10.42 3.91
N TRP A 50 -4.75 -9.31 4.65
CA TRP A 50 -4.40 -7.96 4.18
C TRP A 50 -2.97 -7.87 3.60
N ALA A 51 -2.02 -8.60 4.18
CA ALA A 51 -0.61 -8.59 3.74
C ALA A 51 -0.41 -9.23 2.36
N LEU A 52 -1.39 -10.00 1.87
CA LEU A 52 -1.41 -10.66 0.57
C LEU A 52 -2.40 -9.98 -0.40
N ASP A 53 -3.31 -9.15 0.11
CA ASP A 53 -4.31 -8.46 -0.70
C ASP A 53 -3.72 -7.21 -1.35
N ARG A 54 -3.53 -7.27 -2.68
CA ARG A 54 -2.95 -6.17 -3.47
C ARG A 54 -3.83 -4.91 -3.46
N ARG A 55 -5.10 -5.02 -3.07
CA ARG A 55 -6.06 -3.90 -2.95
C ARG A 55 -5.89 -3.13 -1.64
N VAL A 56 -5.23 -3.69 -0.63
CA VAL A 56 -4.89 -2.97 0.59
C VAL A 56 -3.76 -1.99 0.29
N VAL A 57 -4.05 -0.69 0.38
CA VAL A 57 -3.15 0.43 0.05
C VAL A 57 -2.43 0.16 -1.28
N PRO A 58 -3.14 0.19 -2.42
CA PRO A 58 -2.55 -0.10 -3.73
C PRO A 58 -1.43 0.90 -4.05
N CYS A 59 -0.56 0.60 -5.02
CA CYS A 59 0.47 1.57 -5.42
C CYS A 59 -0.15 2.89 -5.90
N THR A 60 -1.38 2.86 -6.42
CA THR A 60 -2.15 4.04 -6.82
C THR A 60 -2.49 4.98 -5.67
N TYR A 61 -2.26 4.57 -4.41
CA TYR A 61 -2.42 5.47 -3.27
C TYR A 61 -1.42 6.64 -3.31
N CYS A 62 -0.21 6.42 -3.85
CA CYS A 62 0.86 7.44 -3.91
C CYS A 62 1.46 7.64 -5.31
N HIS A 63 1.03 6.86 -6.29
CA HIS A 63 1.60 6.82 -7.63
C HIS A 63 0.50 6.87 -8.67
N VAL A 64 0.77 7.43 -9.85
CA VAL A 64 -0.20 7.36 -10.96
C VAL A 64 -0.26 5.93 -11.52
N LYS A 65 0.88 5.22 -11.51
CA LYS A 65 0.97 3.86 -12.05
C LYS A 65 0.59 2.83 -11.00
N ALA A 66 -0.26 1.87 -11.37
CA ALA A 66 -0.59 0.72 -10.53
C ALA A 66 0.62 -0.18 -10.20
N THR A 67 1.70 -0.08 -10.97
CA THR A 67 2.98 -0.74 -10.70
C THR A 67 3.87 0.03 -9.72
N GLY A 68 3.51 1.26 -9.36
CA GLY A 68 4.33 2.17 -8.55
C GLY A 68 5.41 2.91 -9.35
N GLY A 69 6.28 3.62 -8.63
CA GLY A 69 7.32 4.45 -9.23
C GLY A 69 6.79 5.76 -9.83
N ALA A 70 7.66 6.51 -10.51
CA ALA A 70 7.26 7.77 -11.12
C ALA A 70 6.29 7.55 -12.31
N PRO A 71 5.32 8.46 -12.54
CA PRO A 71 5.06 9.69 -11.77
C PRO A 71 4.22 9.46 -10.50
N TRP A 72 4.31 10.41 -9.56
CA TRP A 72 3.52 10.43 -8.33
C TRP A 72 2.19 11.15 -8.55
N ASN A 73 1.14 10.70 -7.85
CA ASN A 73 -0.12 11.45 -7.76
C ASN A 73 0.05 12.63 -6.78
N PRO A 74 -0.93 13.54 -6.64
CA PRO A 74 -0.84 14.68 -5.75
C PRO A 74 -0.47 14.32 -4.29
N PHE A 75 -1.11 13.30 -3.71
CA PHE A 75 -0.75 12.82 -2.36
C PHE A 75 0.69 12.29 -2.26
N GLY A 76 1.13 11.54 -3.27
CA GLY A 76 2.52 11.08 -3.38
C GLY A 76 3.52 12.23 -3.49
N GLU A 77 3.18 13.31 -4.20
CA GLU A 77 3.99 14.52 -4.23
C GLU A 77 4.01 15.25 -2.88
N ALA A 78 2.89 15.29 -2.14
CA ALA A 78 2.84 15.86 -0.79
C ALA A 78 3.76 15.10 0.20
N ILE A 79 3.78 13.78 0.14
CA ILE A 79 4.72 12.95 0.92
C ILE A 79 6.17 13.28 0.52
N ARG A 80 6.46 13.37 -0.78
CA ARG A 80 7.82 13.71 -1.25
C ARG A 80 8.25 15.11 -0.84
N ALA A 81 7.34 16.08 -0.88
CA ALA A 81 7.61 17.43 -0.43
C ALA A 81 7.96 17.45 1.06
N SER A 82 7.26 16.67 1.87
CA SER A 82 7.55 16.50 3.30
C SER A 82 8.95 15.93 3.54
N PHE A 83 9.35 14.89 2.80
CA PHE A 83 10.72 14.36 2.88
C PHE A 83 11.79 15.36 2.41
N ARG A 84 11.51 16.17 1.38
CA ARG A 84 12.43 17.21 0.91
C ARG A 84 12.61 18.29 1.97
N ALA A 85 11.52 18.75 2.60
CA ALA A 85 11.56 19.73 3.67
C ALA A 85 12.33 19.20 4.89
N ASP A 86 12.13 17.93 5.26
CA ASP A 86 12.90 17.29 6.33
C ASP A 86 14.39 17.23 6.01
N ALA A 87 14.76 16.83 4.80
CA ALA A 87 16.16 16.79 4.37
C ALA A 87 16.81 18.19 4.38
N GLN A 88 16.08 19.22 3.94
CA GLN A 88 16.54 20.62 3.99
C GLN A 88 16.75 21.10 5.44
N ALA A 89 15.95 20.60 6.39
CA ALA A 89 16.10 20.85 7.80
C ALA A 89 17.17 19.96 8.48
N GLY A 90 17.94 19.18 7.72
CA GLY A 90 18.97 18.26 8.25
C GLY A 90 18.39 17.03 8.97
N LYS A 91 17.11 16.70 8.75
CA LYS A 91 16.42 15.57 9.35
C LYS A 91 16.36 14.37 8.40
N HIS A 92 16.26 13.17 8.98
CA HIS A 92 16.09 11.91 8.27
C HIS A 92 14.92 11.10 8.83
N THR A 93 13.77 11.77 8.94
CA THR A 93 12.53 11.21 9.48
C THR A 93 12.11 9.95 8.70
N LYS A 94 11.55 8.98 9.42
CA LYS A 94 11.08 7.72 8.81
C LYS A 94 9.70 7.91 8.20
N PHE A 95 9.40 7.12 7.16
CA PHE A 95 8.14 7.18 6.41
C PHE A 95 6.88 7.22 7.28
N PRO A 96 6.70 6.37 8.30
CA PRO A 96 5.47 6.43 9.13
C PRO A 96 5.29 7.78 9.85
N VAL A 97 6.39 8.41 10.26
CA VAL A 97 6.36 9.71 10.95
C VAL A 97 6.10 10.85 9.97
N VAL A 98 6.68 10.80 8.77
CA VAL A 98 6.36 11.74 7.68
C VAL A 98 4.88 11.63 7.32
N LEU A 99 4.38 10.40 7.17
CA LEU A 99 2.98 10.15 6.84
C LEU A 99 2.03 10.66 7.93
N HIS A 100 2.34 10.41 9.20
CA HIS A 100 1.56 10.95 10.32
C HIS A 100 1.55 12.48 10.31
N THR A 101 2.71 13.11 10.15
CA THR A 101 2.84 14.57 10.11
C THR A 101 2.05 15.16 8.94
N LEU A 102 2.09 14.52 7.77
CA LEU A 102 1.31 14.94 6.60
C LEU A 102 -0.19 14.88 6.89
N LEU A 103 -0.70 13.75 7.39
CA LEU A 103 -2.12 13.63 7.75
C LEU A 103 -2.54 14.63 8.84
N ALA A 104 -1.67 14.88 9.82
CA ALA A 104 -1.92 15.85 10.88
C ALA A 104 -1.97 17.31 10.38
N SER A 105 -1.44 17.59 9.19
CA SER A 105 -1.47 18.93 8.60
C SER A 105 -2.82 19.27 7.95
N GLU A 106 -3.73 18.30 7.84
CA GLU A 106 -5.06 18.44 7.23
C GLU A 106 -5.03 19.02 5.80
N GLY A 107 -3.96 18.74 5.05
CA GLY A 107 -3.88 19.05 3.62
C GLY A 107 -4.96 18.34 2.81
N ASP A 108 -5.28 18.89 1.65
CA ASP A 108 -6.19 18.35 0.63
C ASP A 108 -5.38 18.29 -0.67
N ALA A 109 -4.73 17.15 -0.92
CA ALA A 109 -3.69 17.07 -1.93
C ALA A 109 -4.23 17.14 -3.36
N ASP A 110 -5.42 16.61 -3.63
CA ASP A 110 -6.06 16.65 -4.95
C ASP A 110 -7.12 17.77 -5.12
N GLY A 111 -7.40 18.50 -4.04
CA GLY A 111 -8.22 19.71 -4.01
C GLY A 111 -9.72 19.43 -4.08
N ASP A 112 -10.18 18.23 -3.77
CA ASP A 112 -11.58 17.82 -3.90
C ASP A 112 -12.51 18.37 -2.80
N GLY A 113 -11.93 19.00 -1.77
CA GLY A 113 -12.63 19.57 -0.63
C GLY A 113 -12.65 18.67 0.62
N TYR A 114 -12.03 17.50 0.57
CA TYR A 114 -11.79 16.63 1.72
C TYR A 114 -10.29 16.61 2.03
N SER A 115 -9.94 16.80 3.30
CA SER A 115 -8.54 16.64 3.71
C SER A 115 -8.10 15.18 3.56
N ASP A 116 -6.82 14.95 3.23
CA ASP A 116 -6.19 13.65 3.06
C ASP A 116 -6.52 12.68 4.20
N VAL A 117 -6.59 13.18 5.43
CA VAL A 117 -6.88 12.37 6.63
C VAL A 117 -8.32 11.88 6.70
N LEU A 118 -9.28 12.69 6.23
CA LEU A 118 -10.68 12.28 6.13
C LEU A 118 -10.88 11.27 5.00
N GLU A 119 -10.12 11.39 3.92
CA GLU A 119 -10.12 10.43 2.84
C GLU A 119 -9.53 9.08 3.24
N VAL A 120 -8.39 9.07 3.94
CA VAL A 120 -7.83 7.87 4.58
C VAL A 120 -8.87 7.22 5.50
N PHE A 121 -9.56 8.03 6.31
CA PHE A 121 -10.61 7.53 7.20
C PHE A 121 -11.81 6.94 6.44
N ALA A 122 -12.23 7.58 5.35
CA ALA A 122 -13.32 7.15 4.48
C ALA A 122 -12.94 6.01 3.51
N ARG A 123 -11.67 5.59 3.51
CA ARG A 123 -11.11 4.60 2.59
C ARG A 123 -11.14 5.00 1.12
N THR A 124 -10.93 6.29 0.86
CA THR A 124 -10.74 6.84 -0.48
C THR A 124 -9.27 7.09 -0.79
N LEU A 125 -8.96 7.72 -1.93
CA LEU A 125 -7.59 7.84 -2.47
C LEU A 125 -7.21 9.33 -2.51
N PRO A 126 -6.37 9.82 -1.59
CA PRO A 126 -6.13 11.27 -1.44
C PRO A 126 -5.40 11.98 -2.57
N GLY A 127 -5.09 11.27 -3.64
CA GLY A 127 -4.44 11.82 -4.81
C GLY A 127 -5.29 11.64 -6.06
N GLU A 128 -6.57 11.34 -5.93
CA GLU A 128 -7.46 11.02 -7.04
C GLU A 128 -8.82 11.67 -6.77
N ARG A 129 -9.03 12.85 -7.37
CA ARG A 129 -10.20 13.71 -7.13
C ARG A 129 -11.54 13.01 -7.30
N GLU A 130 -11.62 12.03 -8.21
CA GLU A 130 -12.84 11.25 -8.46
C GLU A 130 -13.10 10.17 -7.40
N SER A 131 -12.09 9.83 -6.61
CA SER A 131 -12.16 8.92 -5.48
C SER A 131 -12.32 9.73 -4.19
N HIS A 132 -13.51 10.29 -4.00
CA HIS A 132 -13.83 11.14 -2.85
C HIS A 132 -14.93 10.54 -1.97
N PRO A 133 -15.03 10.93 -0.68
CA PRO A 133 -16.12 10.50 0.19
C PRO A 133 -17.49 10.93 -0.36
N ARG A 134 -18.50 10.08 -0.12
CA ARG A 134 -19.91 10.38 -0.44
C ARG A 134 -20.65 11.05 0.73
N THR A 135 -20.10 10.91 1.93
CA THR A 135 -20.62 11.52 3.16
C THR A 135 -20.18 12.97 3.23
N ALA A 136 -21.05 13.87 3.68
CA ALA A 136 -20.71 15.28 3.83
C ALA A 136 -19.49 15.46 4.76
N GLU A 137 -18.58 16.36 4.41
CA GLU A 137 -17.31 16.61 5.13
C GLU A 137 -17.52 16.78 6.64
N LYS A 138 -18.50 17.60 7.06
CA LYS A 138 -18.85 17.80 8.47
C LYS A 138 -19.24 16.51 9.21
N GLU A 139 -20.02 15.65 8.58
CA GLU A 139 -20.45 14.37 9.16
C GLU A 139 -19.28 13.40 9.24
N LEU A 140 -18.47 13.33 8.18
CA LEU A 140 -17.27 12.51 8.13
C LEU A 140 -16.25 12.93 9.19
N ARG A 141 -16.03 14.24 9.36
CA ARG A 141 -15.17 14.81 10.39
C ARG A 141 -15.67 14.46 11.80
N ALA A 142 -16.96 14.60 12.07
CA ALA A 142 -17.51 14.19 13.36
C ALA A 142 -17.30 12.69 13.65
N ALA A 143 -17.43 11.83 12.64
CA ALA A 143 -17.15 10.41 12.75
C ALA A 143 -15.65 10.11 12.97
N TYR A 144 -14.77 10.81 12.25
CA TYR A 144 -13.32 10.72 12.40
C TYR A 144 -12.86 11.10 13.81
N GLU A 145 -13.33 12.22 14.35
CA GLU A 145 -13.02 12.65 15.72
C GLU A 145 -13.52 11.64 16.75
N LYS A 146 -14.76 11.14 16.59
CA LYS A 146 -15.31 10.10 17.46
C LYS A 146 -14.50 8.80 17.42
N ALA A 147 -13.85 8.50 16.29
CA ALA A 147 -12.99 7.32 16.12
C ALA A 147 -11.58 7.51 16.72
N GLY A 148 -11.28 8.67 17.29
CA GLY A 148 -10.00 8.99 17.93
C GLY A 148 -9.12 9.96 17.13
N GLY A 149 -9.65 10.56 16.06
CA GLY A 149 -8.97 11.60 15.28
C GLY A 149 -7.58 11.16 14.81
N ILE A 150 -6.63 12.09 14.80
CA ILE A 150 -5.27 11.84 14.29
C ILE A 150 -4.50 10.83 15.14
N ALA A 151 -4.83 10.72 16.43
CA ALA A 151 -4.16 9.83 17.37
C ALA A 151 -4.29 8.35 16.96
N GLN A 152 -5.33 7.99 16.19
CA GLN A 152 -5.49 6.63 15.67
C GLN A 152 -4.41 6.23 14.65
N TYR A 153 -3.72 7.22 14.05
CA TYR A 153 -2.68 7.05 13.03
C TYR A 153 -1.27 7.31 13.57
N ALA A 154 -1.13 7.52 14.88
CA ALA A 154 0.17 7.69 15.52
C ALA A 154 1.05 6.46 15.29
N THR A 155 2.34 6.69 15.02
CA THR A 155 3.31 5.61 14.94
C THR A 155 3.59 5.11 16.35
N GLU A 156 3.50 3.81 16.61
CA GLU A 156 4.01 3.27 17.87
C GLU A 156 5.51 3.57 17.96
N THR A 157 5.88 4.51 18.82
CA THR A 157 7.27 4.66 19.22
C THR A 157 7.64 3.40 19.97
N LYS A 158 8.29 2.45 19.28
CA LYS A 158 9.03 1.40 19.98
C LYS A 158 10.02 2.11 20.90
N LYS A 159 9.77 2.02 22.21
CA LYS A 159 10.78 2.30 23.24
C LYS A 159 11.94 1.32 23.09
#